data_AF-A0A354UTU1-F1
#
_entry.id   AF-A0A354UTU1-F1
#
_cell.length_a   1.000
_cell.length_b   1.000
_cell.length_c   1.000
_cell.angle_alpha   90.00
_cell.angle_beta   90.00
_cell.angle_gamma   90.00
#
_symmetry.space_group_name_H-M   'P 1'
#
loop_
_entity.id
_entity.type
_entity.pdbx_description
1 polymer ?
#
loop_
_entity_poly.entity_id
_entity_poly.type
_entity_poly.pdbx_seq_one_letter_code
_entity_poly.pdbx_strand_id
1 'polypeptide(L)'
;MAAMGIMEARLEKELNNKVNRRCNCDDANTSKVVEAAQEQLGVIRRLRELGMLDSLPDKLRQAALAREENPSASLSELAAMMEPPITKPAMNNRMKKLTELAKEAIQ
;
A
#
# COMPACT_ATOMS: atom_id res chain seq x y z
N MET A 1 -16.36 -47.52 -16.47
CA MET A 1 -16.47 -46.91 -15.13
C MET A 1 -15.07 -46.37 -14.79
N ALA A 2 -14.63 -45.30 -15.45
CA ALA A 2 -14.89 -43.91 -15.11
C ALA A 2 -14.47 -43.59 -13.67
N ALA A 3 -13.55 -42.62 -13.54
CA ALA A 3 -13.15 -41.91 -12.33
C ALA A 3 -11.92 -42.41 -11.54
N MET A 4 -10.72 -42.44 -12.14
CA MET A 4 -9.48 -42.15 -11.39
C MET A 4 -8.47 -41.34 -12.23
N GLY A 5 -8.98 -40.42 -13.07
CA GLY A 5 -8.16 -39.49 -13.86
C GLY A 5 -8.24 -38.03 -13.39
N ILE A 6 -8.74 -37.76 -12.18
CA ILE A 6 -9.05 -36.38 -11.72
C ILE A 6 -8.63 -36.12 -10.26
N MET A 7 -7.57 -36.77 -9.78
CA MET A 7 -7.02 -36.46 -8.43
C MET A 7 -5.56 -36.01 -8.44
N GLU A 8 -4.75 -36.36 -9.44
CA GLU A 8 -3.35 -35.91 -9.49
C GLU A 8 -3.19 -34.45 -9.94
N ALA A 9 -4.11 -33.89 -10.74
CA ALA A 9 -3.96 -32.52 -11.26
C ALA A 9 -4.36 -31.39 -10.28
N ARG A 10 -4.85 -31.70 -9.08
CA ARG A 10 -5.36 -30.69 -8.12
C ARG A 10 -4.39 -30.31 -7.01
N LEU A 11 -3.40 -31.13 -6.69
CA LEU A 11 -2.45 -30.83 -5.61
C LEU A 11 -1.22 -30.04 -6.08
N GLU A 12 -0.76 -30.22 -7.32
CA GLU A 12 0.45 -29.53 -7.80
C GLU A 12 0.22 -28.05 -8.15
N LYS A 13 -1.03 -27.65 -8.42
CA LYS A 13 -1.36 -26.25 -8.76
C LYS A 13 -1.42 -25.30 -7.57
N GLU A 14 -1.62 -25.80 -6.35
CA GLU A 14 -1.74 -24.92 -5.17
C GLU A 14 -0.37 -24.53 -4.59
N LEU A 15 0.65 -25.37 -4.78
CA LEU A 15 2.02 -25.08 -4.38
C LEU A 15 2.71 -24.12 -5.35
N ASN A 16 2.58 -24.33 -6.67
CA ASN A 16 3.21 -23.45 -7.66
C ASN A 16 2.65 -22.01 -7.64
N ASN A 17 1.37 -21.82 -7.33
CA ASN A 17 0.77 -20.47 -7.26
C ASN A 17 1.20 -19.69 -6.00
N LYS A 18 1.61 -20.37 -4.92
CA LYS A 18 2.15 -19.74 -3.70
C LYS A 18 3.63 -19.39 -3.82
N VAL A 19 4.43 -20.23 -4.49
CA VAL A 19 5.87 -19.98 -4.69
C VAL A 19 6.11 -18.86 -5.71
N ASN A 20 5.33 -18.80 -6.81
CA ASN A 20 5.46 -17.75 -7.81
C ASN A 20 5.02 -16.35 -7.32
N ARG A 21 4.30 -16.27 -6.18
CA ARG A 21 3.95 -15.00 -5.51
C ARG A 21 5.03 -14.47 -4.57
N ARG A 22 5.86 -15.33 -3.96
CA ARG A 22 6.88 -14.88 -3.00
C ARG A 22 8.15 -14.37 -3.67
N CYS A 23 8.60 -15.02 -4.75
CA CYS A 23 9.81 -14.58 -5.47
C CYS A 23 9.60 -13.33 -6.32
N ASN A 24 8.42 -13.17 -6.94
CA ASN A 24 8.10 -11.98 -7.75
C ASN A 24 7.70 -10.74 -6.91
N CYS A 25 7.58 -10.90 -5.59
CA CYS A 25 7.21 -9.82 -4.66
C CYS A 25 8.40 -8.94 -4.22
N ASP A 26 9.64 -9.34 -4.46
CA ASP A 26 10.82 -8.59 -3.98
C ASP A 26 11.48 -7.77 -5.10
N ASP A 27 11.63 -8.35 -6.30
CA ASP A 27 12.38 -7.74 -7.40
C ASP A 27 11.61 -6.65 -8.19
N ALA A 28 10.28 -6.76 -8.33
CA ALA A 28 9.45 -5.70 -8.94
C ALA A 28 9.03 -4.60 -7.96
N ASN A 29 9.46 -4.70 -6.69
CA ASN A 29 8.94 -3.89 -5.59
C ASN A 29 9.66 -2.53 -5.52
N THR A 30 10.96 -2.47 -5.75
CA THR A 30 11.76 -1.25 -5.59
C THR A 30 11.42 -0.15 -6.60
N SER A 31 11.21 -0.47 -7.88
CA SER A 31 10.77 0.54 -8.87
C SER A 31 9.35 1.03 -8.58
N LYS A 32 8.44 0.13 -8.18
CA LYS A 32 7.08 0.48 -7.79
C LYS A 32 7.02 1.32 -6.51
N VAL A 33 8.01 1.23 -5.62
CA VAL A 33 8.02 2.03 -4.38
C VAL A 33 8.20 3.52 -4.68
N VAL A 34 8.99 3.88 -5.69
CA VAL A 34 9.19 5.28 -6.09
C VAL A 34 7.95 5.82 -6.83
N GLU A 35 7.39 5.04 -7.75
CA GLU A 35 6.12 5.40 -8.40
C GLU A 35 4.98 5.51 -7.39
N ALA A 36 4.88 4.57 -6.44
CA ALA A 36 3.89 4.60 -5.37
C ALA A 36 4.07 5.81 -4.45
N ALA A 37 5.31 6.24 -4.20
CA ALA A 37 5.58 7.45 -3.44
C ALA A 37 5.03 8.71 -4.14
N GLN A 38 5.16 8.80 -5.46
CA GLN A 38 4.59 9.90 -6.24
C GLN A 38 3.06 9.81 -6.30
N GLU A 39 2.52 8.60 -6.50
CA GLU A 39 1.07 8.37 -6.51
C GLU A 39 0.45 8.72 -5.15
N GLN A 40 1.10 8.38 -4.04
CA GLN A 40 0.68 8.76 -2.68
C GLN A 40 0.55 10.28 -2.52
N LEU A 41 1.52 11.06 -3.03
CA LEU A 41 1.46 12.52 -2.98
C LEU A 41 0.27 13.06 -3.80
N GLY A 42 0.03 12.50 -4.99
CA GLY A 42 -1.13 12.85 -5.81
C GLY A 42 -2.46 12.53 -5.13
N VAL A 43 -2.55 11.34 -4.54
CA VAL A 43 -3.68 10.86 -3.72
C VAL A 43 -3.97 11.80 -2.55
N ILE A 44 -2.94 12.18 -1.78
CA ILE A 44 -3.07 13.06 -0.62
C ILE A 44 -3.62 14.43 -1.04
N ARG A 45 -3.05 15.00 -2.11
CA ARG A 45 -3.54 16.27 -2.69
C ARG A 45 -5.00 16.15 -3.10
N ARG A 46 -5.37 15.06 -3.77
CA ARG A 46 -6.74 14.85 -4.24
C ARG A 46 -7.73 14.70 -3.07
N LEU A 47 -7.39 13.92 -2.05
CA LEU A 47 -8.19 13.79 -0.84
C LEU A 47 -8.37 15.14 -0.12
N ARG A 48 -7.35 16.00 -0.15
CA ARG A 48 -7.42 17.35 0.40
C ARG A 48 -8.37 18.24 -0.40
N GLU A 49 -8.27 18.23 -1.73
CA GLU A 49 -9.18 18.97 -2.62
C GLU A 49 -10.63 18.54 -2.45
N LEU A 50 -10.86 17.24 -2.22
CA LEU A 50 -12.19 16.67 -1.97
C LEU A 50 -12.72 16.93 -0.55
N GLY A 51 -11.93 17.58 0.33
CA GLY A 51 -12.29 17.77 1.73
C GLY A 51 -12.35 16.48 2.55
N MET A 52 -11.95 15.34 1.98
CA MET A 52 -11.97 14.05 2.65
C MET A 52 -10.85 13.90 3.66
N LEU A 53 -9.74 14.60 3.47
CA LEU A 53 -8.58 14.56 4.37
C LEU A 53 -8.95 14.89 5.82
N ASP A 54 -9.92 15.79 6.03
CA ASP A 54 -10.37 16.20 7.36
C ASP A 54 -11.37 15.20 7.99
N SER A 55 -12.05 14.41 7.16
CA SER A 55 -12.92 13.32 7.59
C SER A 55 -12.13 12.06 8.00
N LEU A 56 -10.83 12.03 7.69
CA LEU A 56 -9.96 10.92 8.06
C LEU A 56 -9.58 10.97 9.55
N PRO A 57 -9.29 9.80 10.16
CA PRO A 57 -8.69 9.74 11.49
C PRO A 57 -7.42 10.59 11.56
N ASP A 58 -7.21 11.30 12.67
CA ASP A 58 -6.03 12.16 12.89
C ASP A 58 -4.71 11.47 12.54
N LYS A 59 -4.57 10.17 12.84
CA LYS A 59 -3.37 9.39 12.53
C LYS A 59 -3.07 9.28 11.03
N LEU A 60 -4.10 9.21 10.18
CA LEU A 60 -3.96 9.17 8.71
C LEU A 60 -3.78 10.57 8.15
N ARG A 61 -4.53 11.54 8.70
CA ARG A 61 -4.40 12.95 8.34
C ARG A 61 -2.99 13.49 8.62
N GLN A 62 -2.45 13.25 9.81
CA GLN A 62 -1.08 13.61 10.18
C GLN A 62 -0.05 12.93 9.26
N ALA A 63 -0.26 11.67 8.88
CA ALA A 63 0.66 10.98 7.98
C ALA A 63 0.66 11.59 6.58
N ALA A 64 -0.53 11.93 6.08
CA ALA A 64 -0.72 12.61 4.81
C ALA A 64 -0.09 14.00 4.81
N LEU A 65 -0.35 14.79 5.85
CA LEU A 65 0.24 16.12 6.06
C LEU A 65 1.76 16.04 6.13
N ALA A 66 2.32 15.16 6.97
CA ALA A 66 3.77 14.99 7.09
C ALA A 66 4.43 14.68 5.73
N ARG A 67 3.76 13.86 4.90
CA ARG A 67 4.22 13.53 3.54
C ARG A 67 4.08 14.69 2.56
N GLU A 68 3.03 15.49 2.69
CA GLU A 68 2.82 16.68 1.88
C GLU A 68 3.82 17.80 2.23
N GLU A 69 4.08 18.00 3.53
CA GLU A 69 5.08 18.93 4.06
C GLU A 69 6.50 18.49 3.73
N ASN A 70 6.75 17.17 3.69
CA ASN A 70 8.06 16.59 3.40
C ASN A 70 8.00 15.61 2.21
N PRO A 71 7.83 16.12 0.97
CA PRO A 71 7.72 15.26 -0.22
C PRO A 71 9.02 14.50 -0.51
N SER A 72 10.17 15.06 -0.13
CA SER A 72 11.49 14.44 -0.27
C SER A 72 11.83 13.45 0.85
N ALA A 73 11.07 13.43 1.95
CA ALA A 73 11.35 12.52 3.05
C ALA A 73 10.95 11.08 2.72
N SER A 74 11.74 10.16 3.23
CA SER A 74 11.49 8.73 3.10
C SER A 74 10.34 8.29 4.02
N LEU A 75 9.66 7.18 3.70
CA LEU A 75 8.64 6.59 4.58
C LEU A 75 9.14 6.35 6.01
N SER A 76 10.43 6.02 6.17
CA SER A 76 11.05 5.85 7.49
C SER A 76 11.21 7.17 8.26
N GLU A 77 11.57 8.26 7.57
CA GLU A 77 11.72 9.58 8.19
C GLU A 77 10.36 10.13 8.59
N LEU A 78 9.38 10.04 7.68
CA LEU A 78 8.00 10.40 7.97
C LEU A 78 7.45 9.60 9.15
N ALA A 79 7.77 8.30 9.24
CA ALA A 79 7.36 7.44 10.35
C ALA A 79 7.97 7.87 11.70
N ALA A 80 9.21 8.36 11.69
CA ALA A 80 9.90 8.90 12.86
C ALA A 80 9.37 10.27 13.28
N MET A 81 8.84 11.06 12.34
CA MET A 81 8.20 12.37 12.61
C MET A 81 6.78 12.23 13.18
N MET A 82 6.19 11.03 13.16
CA MET A 82 4.87 10.80 13.76
C MET A 82 4.96 10.79 15.28
N GLU A 83 3.92 11.27 15.96
CA GLU A 83 3.74 11.11 17.41
C GLU A 83 2.52 10.23 17.71
N PRO A 84 2.70 9.04 18.29
CA PRO A 84 3.97 8.35 18.60
C PRO A 84 4.70 7.87 17.32
N PRO A 85 6.05 7.71 17.39
CA PRO A 85 6.83 7.23 16.25
C PRO A 85 6.37 5.84 15.86
N ILE A 86 6.20 5.64 14.56
CA ILE A 86 5.74 4.36 14.00
C ILE A 86 6.84 3.70 13.19
N THR A 87 6.64 2.44 12.85
CA THR A 87 7.56 1.71 11.97
C THR A 87 7.29 2.05 10.51
N LYS A 88 8.33 1.99 9.66
CA LYS A 88 8.21 2.10 8.19
C LYS A 88 7.02 1.30 7.61
N PRO A 89 6.80 0.01 7.95
CA PRO A 89 5.64 -0.74 7.45
C PRO A 89 4.30 -0.21 7.98
N ALA A 90 4.23 0.29 9.21
CA ALA A 90 3.02 0.93 9.73
C ALA A 90 2.68 2.20 8.94
N MET A 91 3.69 3.03 8.62
CA MET A 91 3.52 4.22 7.77
C MET A 91 3.08 3.85 6.35
N ASN A 92 3.71 2.82 5.76
CA ASN A 92 3.31 2.30 4.45
C ASN A 92 1.84 1.82 4.45
N ASN A 93 1.39 1.16 5.53
CA ASN A 93 0.00 0.72 5.64
C ASN A 93 -0.98 1.91 5.74
N ARG A 94 -0.60 2.99 6.42
CA ARG A 94 -1.37 4.25 6.44
C ARG A 94 -1.47 4.85 5.05
N MET A 95 -0.36 4.90 4.32
CA MET A 95 -0.32 5.42 2.96
C MET A 95 -1.17 4.59 1.99
N LYS A 96 -1.12 3.26 2.09
CA LYS A 96 -2.02 2.39 1.31
C LYS A 96 -3.49 2.67 1.58
N LYS A 97 -3.88 2.83 2.85
CA LYS A 97 -5.26 3.21 3.21
C LYS A 97 -5.67 4.55 2.61
N LEU A 98 -4.79 5.55 2.61
CA LEU A 98 -5.07 6.84 1.94
C LEU A 98 -5.33 6.63 0.44
N THR A 99 -4.49 5.84 -0.23
CA THR A 99 -4.67 5.52 -1.65
C THR A 99 -5.97 4.78 -1.92
N GLU A 100 -6.35 3.81 -1.09
CA GLU A 100 -7.63 3.10 -1.24
C GLU A 100 -8.82 4.04 -1.05
N LEU A 101 -8.80 4.88 -0.01
CA LEU A 101 -9.86 5.86 0.25
C LEU A 101 -9.99 6.87 -0.88
N ALA A 102 -8.87 7.32 -1.46
CA ALA A 102 -8.92 8.21 -2.62
C ALA A 102 -9.47 7.52 -3.86
N LYS A 103 -9.15 6.23 -4.07
CA LYS A 103 -9.72 5.45 -5.18
C LYS A 103 -11.22 5.28 -5.02
N GLU A 104 -11.69 4.94 -3.82
CA GLU A 104 -13.12 4.84 -3.51
C GLU A 104 -13.85 6.18 -3.67
N ALA A 105 -13.19 7.31 -3.38
CA ALA A 105 -13.77 8.64 -3.54
C ALA A 105 -13.89 9.11 -5.00
N ILE A 106 -13.14 8.52 -5.92
CA ILE A 106 -13.09 8.88 -7.35
C ILE A 106 -13.90 7.89 -8.21
N GLN A 107 -14.33 6.77 -7.62
CA GLN A 107 -15.12 5.72 -8.28
C GLN A 107 -16.62 6.01 -8.21
#